data_AF-A0A962TUC0-F1
#
_entry.id   AF-A0A962TUC0-F1
#
_cell.length_a   1.000
_cell.length_b   1.000
_cell.length_c   1.000
_cell.angle_alpha   90.00
_cell.angle_beta   90.00
_cell.angle_gamma   90.00
#
_symmetry.space_group_name_H-M   'P 1'
#
loop_
_entity.id
_entity.type
_entity.pdbx_description
1 polymer ?
#
loop_
_entity_poly.entity_id
_entity_poly.type
_entity_poly.pdbx_seq_one_letter_code
_entity_poly.pdbx_strand_id
1 'polypeptide(L)'
;FDLTGQAAGQAVWRPGKVPVLRFNLVLAHRHTADFVERTVAHEVAHLVTAACFGATRPHGREWKAVMALFGIRDASRCHDYSLDESQVRRQRRWSYRCDCTDHLLSTTRHKRVEDNRARYQCRQCGSVLRREPTANP
;
A
#
# COMPACT_ATOMS: atom_id res chain seq x y z
N PHE A 1 2.79 -16.43 4.09
CA PHE A 1 1.39 -16.01 4.29
C PHE A 1 1.33 -15.20 5.59
N ASP A 2 1.28 -13.88 5.50
CA ASP A 2 1.49 -13.00 6.68
C ASP A 2 1.06 -11.55 6.44
N LEU A 3 0.34 -11.25 5.35
CA LEU A 3 -0.19 -9.90 5.17
C LEU A 3 -1.32 -9.66 6.16
N THR A 4 -1.19 -8.58 6.92
CA THR A 4 -2.20 -8.08 7.85
C THR A 4 -2.50 -6.62 7.49
N GLY A 5 -3.75 -6.18 7.69
CA GLY A 5 -4.20 -4.83 7.29
C GLY A 5 -4.77 -4.76 5.87
N GLN A 6 -4.71 -3.59 5.22
CA GLN A 6 -5.42 -3.29 3.96
C GLN A 6 -4.77 -3.86 2.69
N ALA A 7 -3.54 -4.39 2.76
CA ALA A 7 -2.91 -5.02 1.60
C ALA A 7 -3.53 -6.41 1.38
N ALA A 8 -4.25 -6.57 0.27
CA ALA A 8 -4.87 -7.85 -0.10
C ALA A 8 -3.84 -8.87 -0.61
N GLY A 9 -2.88 -8.40 -1.41
CA GLY A 9 -1.83 -9.23 -2.02
C GLY A 9 -0.50 -8.50 -2.09
N GLN A 10 0.57 -9.26 -2.33
CA GLN A 10 1.89 -8.76 -2.68
C GLN A 10 2.68 -9.80 -3.47
N ALA A 11 3.17 -9.40 -4.64
CA ALA A 11 4.19 -10.10 -5.40
C ALA A 11 5.60 -9.60 -5.04
N VAL A 12 6.50 -10.53 -4.74
CA VAL A 12 7.92 -10.27 -4.49
C VAL A 12 8.74 -11.02 -5.53
N TRP A 13 9.38 -10.27 -6.43
CA TRP A 13 10.28 -10.80 -7.43
C TRP A 13 11.68 -10.22 -7.27
N ARG A 14 12.70 -11.08 -7.37
CA ARG A 14 14.12 -10.69 -7.38
C ARG A 14 14.89 -11.64 -8.32
N PRO A 15 15.79 -11.15 -9.18
CA PRO A 15 16.61 -12.00 -10.03
C PRO A 15 17.37 -13.05 -9.20
N GLY A 16 17.41 -14.30 -9.68
CA GLY A 16 18.12 -15.40 -9.02
C GLY A 16 17.50 -15.90 -7.71
N LYS A 17 16.30 -15.46 -7.34
CA LYS A 17 15.56 -15.97 -6.17
C LYS A 17 14.21 -16.53 -6.59
N VAL A 18 13.69 -17.47 -5.78
CA VAL A 18 12.33 -17.98 -5.94
C VAL A 18 11.33 -16.83 -5.74
N PRO A 19 10.44 -16.55 -6.71
CA PRO A 19 9.40 -15.55 -6.54
C PRO A 19 8.43 -15.92 -5.41
N VAL A 20 7.91 -14.93 -4.70
CA VAL A 20 6.99 -15.14 -3.57
C VAL A 20 5.72 -14.35 -3.77
N LEU A 21 4.57 -15.02 -3.65
CA LEU A 21 3.26 -14.40 -3.50
C LEU A 21 2.84 -14.43 -2.04
N ARG A 22 2.37 -13.29 -1.53
CA ARG A 22 1.82 -13.16 -0.18
C ARG A 22 0.38 -12.67 -0.30
N PHE A 23 -0.50 -13.24 0.50
CA PHE A 23 -1.93 -12.91 0.52
C PHE A 23 -2.41 -12.67 1.95
N ASN A 24 -3.39 -11.79 2.08
CA ASN A 24 -4.14 -11.62 3.31
C ASN A 24 -5.28 -12.63 3.35
N LEU A 25 -5.12 -13.69 4.14
CA LEU A 25 -6.10 -14.78 4.20
C LEU A 25 -7.42 -14.36 4.85
N VAL A 26 -7.44 -13.31 5.67
CA VAL A 26 -8.69 -12.79 6.24
C VAL A 26 -9.57 -12.20 5.13
N LEU A 27 -8.97 -11.42 4.23
CA LEU A 27 -9.66 -10.91 3.05
C LEU A 27 -10.03 -12.03 2.08
N ALA A 28 -9.12 -12.99 1.87
CA ALA A 28 -9.37 -14.13 1.00
C ALA A 28 -10.57 -14.96 1.45
N HIS A 29 -10.73 -15.23 2.76
CA HIS A 29 -11.87 -15.99 3.26
C HIS A 29 -13.18 -15.21 3.21
N ARG A 30 -13.14 -13.89 3.38
CA ARG A 30 -14.35 -13.04 3.36
C ARG A 30 -14.88 -12.79 1.95
N HIS A 31 -13.99 -12.78 0.95
CA HIS A 31 -14.33 -12.42 -0.43
C HIS A 31 -13.75 -13.43 -1.43
N THR A 32 -13.89 -14.73 -1.18
CA THR A 32 -13.18 -15.81 -1.89
C THR A 32 -13.20 -15.69 -3.42
N ALA A 33 -14.38 -15.57 -4.03
CA ALA A 33 -14.51 -15.52 -5.48
C ALA A 33 -13.80 -14.29 -6.07
N ASP A 34 -14.13 -13.08 -5.58
CA ASP A 34 -13.49 -11.84 -6.04
C ASP A 34 -11.98 -11.81 -5.73
N PHE A 35 -11.56 -12.37 -4.60
CA PHE A 35 -10.15 -12.43 -4.22
C PHE A 35 -9.34 -13.29 -5.20
N VAL A 36 -9.87 -14.44 -5.62
CA VAL A 36 -9.24 -15.28 -6.63
C VAL A 36 -9.24 -14.60 -7.99
N GLU A 37 -10.39 -14.08 -8.43
CA GLU A 37 -10.52 -13.47 -9.75
C GLU A 37 -9.69 -12.19 -9.89
N ARG A 38 -9.53 -11.43 -8.81
CA ARG A 38 -8.91 -10.10 -8.87
C ARG A 38 -7.59 -10.03 -8.15
N THR A 39 -7.54 -10.32 -6.85
CA THR A 39 -6.30 -10.17 -6.06
C THR A 39 -5.23 -11.18 -6.49
N VAL A 40 -5.58 -12.46 -6.63
CA VAL A 40 -4.62 -13.48 -7.07
C VAL A 40 -4.16 -13.19 -8.49
N ALA A 41 -5.10 -12.91 -9.41
CA ALA A 41 -4.76 -12.54 -10.78
C ALA A 41 -3.83 -11.31 -10.86
N HIS A 42 -4.07 -10.29 -10.03
CA HIS A 42 -3.24 -9.09 -9.95
C HIS A 42 -1.79 -9.39 -9.56
N GLU A 43 -1.59 -10.17 -8.49
CA GLU A 43 -0.25 -10.49 -8.01
C GLU A 43 0.47 -11.47 -8.94
N VAL A 44 -0.26 -12.44 -9.51
CA VAL A 44 0.29 -13.33 -10.55
C VAL A 44 0.70 -12.54 -11.78
N ALA A 45 -0.08 -11.53 -12.20
CA ALA A 45 0.26 -10.69 -13.33
C ALA A 45 1.56 -9.91 -13.10
N HIS A 46 1.83 -9.44 -11.87
CA HIS A 46 3.14 -8.85 -11.54
C HIS A 46 4.28 -9.85 -11.70
N LEU A 47 4.11 -11.09 -11.23
CA LEU A 47 5.13 -12.12 -11.37
C LEU A 47 5.39 -12.51 -12.82
N VAL A 48 4.34 -12.76 -13.61
CA VAL A 48 4.46 -13.09 -15.03
C VAL A 48 5.14 -11.95 -15.77
N THR A 49 4.72 -10.71 -15.50
CA THR A 49 5.34 -9.53 -16.11
C THR A 49 6.83 -9.46 -15.79
N ALA A 50 7.22 -9.66 -14.53
CA ALA A 50 8.62 -9.64 -14.12
C ALA A 50 9.43 -10.79 -14.72
N ALA A 51 8.83 -11.99 -14.86
CA ALA A 51 9.49 -13.15 -15.46
C ALA A 51 9.72 -12.98 -16.97
N CYS A 52 8.77 -12.37 -17.69
CA CYS A 52 8.85 -12.20 -19.14
C CYS A 52 9.63 -10.94 -19.56
N PHE A 53 9.53 -9.86 -18.80
CA PHE A 53 10.03 -8.53 -19.21
C PHE A 53 11.05 -7.92 -18.23
N GLY A 54 11.32 -8.57 -17.10
CA GLY A 54 12.19 -8.03 -16.07
C GLY A 54 11.60 -6.80 -15.36
N ALA A 55 12.45 -5.82 -15.04
CA ALA A 55 12.03 -4.62 -14.32
C ALA A 55 11.18 -3.71 -15.24
N THR A 56 9.88 -3.64 -14.97
CA THR A 56 8.92 -2.80 -15.69
C THR A 56 8.21 -1.84 -14.75
N ARG A 57 7.49 -0.85 -15.31
CA ARG A 57 6.66 0.05 -14.50
C ARG A 57 5.50 -0.76 -13.87
N PRO A 58 5.24 -0.61 -12.56
CA PRO A 58 4.07 -1.20 -11.93
C PRO A 58 2.80 -0.79 -12.69
N HIS A 59 1.96 -1.77 -13.04
CA HIS A 59 0.72 -1.54 -13.80
C HIS A 59 0.94 -0.88 -15.17
N GLY A 60 2.12 -1.05 -15.76
CA GLY A 60 2.51 -0.59 -17.10
C GLY A 60 1.85 -1.37 -18.23
N ARG A 61 2.30 -1.12 -19.47
CA ARG A 61 1.71 -1.72 -20.68
C ARG A 61 1.81 -3.24 -20.66
N GLU A 62 2.96 -3.77 -20.25
CA GLU A 62 3.25 -5.21 -20.17
C GLU A 62 2.30 -5.88 -19.17
N TRP A 63 2.18 -5.28 -17.98
CA TRP A 63 1.26 -5.78 -16.95
C TRP A 63 -0.21 -5.74 -17.40
N LYS A 64 -0.64 -4.65 -18.06
CA LYS A 64 -1.99 -4.56 -18.62
C LYS A 64 -2.25 -5.61 -19.70
N ALA A 65 -1.25 -5.91 -20.52
CA ALA A 65 -1.35 -6.99 -21.52
C ALA A 65 -1.52 -8.35 -20.85
N VAL A 66 -0.77 -8.64 -19.78
CA VAL A 66 -0.92 -9.88 -19.00
C VAL A 66 -2.31 -9.96 -18.34
N MET A 67 -2.79 -8.87 -17.75
CA MET A 67 -4.15 -8.83 -17.19
C MET A 67 -5.24 -9.06 -18.24
N ALA A 68 -5.07 -8.50 -19.45
CA ALA A 68 -5.98 -8.74 -20.56
C ALA A 68 -5.95 -10.22 -21.01
N LEU A 69 -4.79 -10.88 -20.99
CA LEU A 69 -4.68 -12.33 -21.23
C LEU A 69 -5.39 -13.15 -20.15
N PHE A 70 -5.46 -12.66 -18.92
CA PHE A 70 -6.27 -13.25 -17.85
C PHE A 70 -7.78 -12.94 -17.99
N GLY A 71 -8.19 -12.25 -19.05
CA GLY A 71 -9.59 -11.87 -19.28
C GLY A 71 -10.04 -10.62 -18.50
N ILE A 72 -9.13 -9.95 -17.79
CA ILE A 72 -9.44 -8.80 -16.93
C ILE A 72 -9.14 -7.51 -17.70
N ARG A 73 -10.18 -6.93 -18.30
CA ARG A 73 -10.08 -5.77 -19.19
C ARG A 73 -10.07 -4.43 -18.44
N ASP A 74 -10.77 -4.34 -17.32
CA ASP A 74 -10.73 -3.18 -16.42
C ASP A 74 -9.68 -3.39 -15.33
N ALA A 75 -8.41 -3.39 -15.74
CA ALA A 75 -7.29 -3.57 -14.84
C ALA A 75 -7.01 -2.26 -14.07
N SER A 76 -8.00 -1.77 -13.33
CA SER A 76 -7.82 -0.72 -12.32
C SER A 76 -7.07 -1.30 -11.12
N ARG A 77 -6.60 -0.43 -10.22
CA ARG A 77 -5.95 -0.83 -8.96
C ARG A 77 -6.85 -1.85 -8.23
N CYS A 78 -6.24 -2.73 -7.44
CA CYS A 78 -6.93 -3.71 -6.59
C CYS A 78 -8.19 -3.08 -6.01
N HIS A 79 -9.34 -3.75 -6.18
CA HIS A 79 -10.60 -3.22 -5.66
C HIS A 79 -10.42 -2.82 -4.21
N ASP A 80 -10.97 -1.66 -3.84
CA ASP A 80 -11.08 -1.30 -2.45
C ASP A 80 -12.06 -2.31 -1.86
N TYR A 81 -11.54 -3.41 -1.31
CA TYR A 81 -12.33 -4.29 -0.46
C TYR A 81 -12.85 -3.37 0.62
N SER A 82 -14.11 -2.96 0.50
CA SER A 82 -14.80 -2.12 1.46
C SER A 82 -14.92 -2.93 2.73
N LEU A 83 -13.83 -2.96 3.48
CA LEU A 83 -13.77 -3.40 4.84
C LEU A 83 -14.67 -2.43 5.59
N ASP A 84 -15.80 -2.95 6.07
CA ASP A 84 -16.69 -2.26 6.99
C ASP A 84 -15.88 -1.34 7.91
N GLU A 85 -16.22 -0.05 7.91
CA GLU A 85 -15.40 1.04 8.49
C GLU A 85 -15.04 0.79 9.96
N SER A 86 -15.79 -0.10 10.61
CA SER A 86 -15.64 -0.58 11.99
C SER A 86 -14.39 -1.43 12.26
N GLN A 87 -13.78 -2.07 11.25
CA GLN A 87 -12.65 -3.01 11.43
C GLN A 87 -11.34 -2.59 10.79
N VAL A 88 -11.32 -1.49 10.02
CA VAL A 88 -10.07 -0.90 9.56
C VAL A 88 -9.40 -0.24 10.75
N ARG A 89 -8.29 -0.81 11.25
CA ARG A 89 -7.39 -0.10 12.17
C ARG A 89 -6.99 1.21 11.50
N ARG A 90 -7.69 2.32 11.80
CA ARG A 90 -7.35 3.66 11.32
C ARG A 90 -5.88 3.86 11.62
N GLN A 91 -5.08 4.02 10.58
CA GLN A 91 -3.66 4.30 10.72
C GLN A 91 -3.51 5.50 11.66
N ARG A 92 -2.89 5.27 12.83
CA ARG A 92 -2.66 6.33 13.82
C ARG A 92 -2.10 7.57 13.12
N ARG A 93 -2.75 8.70 13.37
CA ARG A 93 -2.29 10.01 12.92
C ARG A 93 -1.61 10.70 14.09
N TRP A 94 -0.54 11.41 13.79
CA TRP A 94 0.29 12.08 14.78
C TRP A 94 0.21 13.58 14.55
N SER A 95 -0.14 14.33 15.59
CA SER A 95 -0.31 15.78 15.52
C SER A 95 1.04 16.50 15.46
N TYR A 96 1.15 17.41 14.50
CA TYR A 96 2.27 18.31 14.29
C TYR A 96 1.73 19.72 14.03
N ARG A 97 2.49 20.74 14.40
CA ARG A 97 2.13 22.15 14.22
C ARG A 97 3.23 22.90 13.48
N CYS A 98 2.84 23.76 12.52
CA CYS A 98 3.68 24.84 11.99
C CYS A 98 3.32 26.15 12.71
N ASP A 99 3.94 27.26 12.31
CA ASP A 99 3.57 28.59 12.80
C ASP A 99 2.19 29.06 12.28
N CYS A 100 1.47 28.22 11.55
CA CYS A 100 0.34 28.59 10.71
C CYS A 100 -0.92 27.73 10.87
N THR A 101 -0.78 26.45 11.22
CA THR A 101 -1.84 25.44 11.29
C THR A 101 -1.32 24.14 11.90
N ASP A 102 -2.26 23.26 12.21
CA ASP A 102 -2.01 21.87 12.59
C ASP A 102 -1.99 20.94 11.37
N HIS A 103 -1.25 19.85 11.52
CA HIS A 103 -1.01 18.83 10.51
C HIS A 103 -1.08 17.44 11.14
N LEU A 104 -1.61 16.49 10.38
CA LEU A 104 -1.65 15.08 10.77
C LEU A 104 -0.66 14.28 9.93
N LEU A 105 0.39 13.77 10.57
CA LEU A 105 1.38 12.91 9.92
C LEU A 105 0.99 11.44 10.05
N SER A 106 1.31 10.64 9.02
CA SER A 106 1.23 9.19 9.09
C SER A 106 2.32 8.63 10.01
N THR A 107 2.11 7.43 10.56
CA THR A 107 3.12 6.74 11.39
C THR A 107 4.48 6.64 10.71
N THR A 108 4.54 6.40 9.38
CA THR A 108 5.81 6.37 8.65
C THR A 108 6.53 7.72 8.67
N ARG A 109 5.81 8.82 8.44
CA ARG A 109 6.40 10.17 8.46
C ARG A 109 6.83 10.53 9.87
N HIS A 110 6.00 10.23 10.87
CA HIS A 110 6.31 10.41 12.27
C HIS A 110 7.59 9.67 12.69
N LYS A 111 7.70 8.37 12.41
CA LYS A 111 8.92 7.58 12.71
C LYS A 111 10.16 8.13 12.04
N ARG A 112 10.07 8.60 10.79
CA ARG A 112 11.21 9.26 10.13
C ARG A 112 11.64 10.56 10.82
N VAL A 113 10.72 11.29 11.45
CA VAL A 113 11.06 12.47 12.27
C VAL A 113 11.72 12.03 13.58
N GLU A 114 11.16 11.03 14.28
CA GLU A 114 11.74 10.51 15.53
C GLU A 114 13.15 9.93 15.33
N ASP A 115 13.37 9.22 14.22
CA ASP A 115 14.67 8.66 13.84
C ASP A 115 15.64 9.72 13.27
N ASN A 116 15.27 11.01 13.28
CA ASN A 116 16.03 12.12 12.68
C ASN A 116 16.37 11.96 11.19
N ARG A 117 15.60 11.13 10.45
CA ARG A 117 15.80 10.86 9.01
C ARG A 117 15.09 11.83 8.09
N ALA A 118 14.15 12.62 8.60
CA ALA A 118 13.42 13.61 7.81
C ALA A 118 12.97 14.80 8.65
N ARG A 119 12.94 15.98 8.02
CA ARG A 119 12.27 17.19 8.52
C ARG A 119 11.27 17.62 7.47
N TYR A 120 10.01 17.77 7.87
CA TYR A 120 8.95 18.21 6.96
C TYR A 120 8.67 19.69 7.16
N GLN A 121 8.38 20.41 6.08
CA GLN A 121 8.01 21.82 6.10
C GLN A 121 6.56 22.00 5.67
N CYS A 122 5.91 23.04 6.19
CA CYS A 122 4.57 23.40 5.77
C CYS A 122 4.64 24.02 4.37
N ARG A 123 3.71 23.62 3.50
CA ARG A 123 3.63 24.17 2.14
C ARG A 123 3.10 25.60 2.09
N GLN A 124 2.47 26.08 3.17
CA GLN A 124 1.90 27.43 3.23
C GLN A 124 2.89 28.44 3.80
N CYS A 125 3.48 28.18 4.96
CA CYS A 125 4.40 29.13 5.60
C CYS A 125 5.89 28.76 5.48
N GLY A 126 6.23 27.56 4.98
CA GLY A 126 7.61 27.08 4.90
C GLY A 126 8.22 26.60 6.24
N SER A 127 7.59 26.91 7.38
CA SER A 127 8.10 26.52 8.69
C SER A 127 8.14 25.00 8.89
N VAL A 128 9.13 24.54 9.65
CA VAL A 128 9.29 23.12 9.99
C VAL A 128 8.15 22.65 10.90
N LEU A 129 7.58 21.48 10.58
CA LEU A 129 6.55 20.84 11.39
C LEU A 129 7.16 20.34 12.70
N ARG A 130 6.62 20.79 13.84
CA ARG A 130 7.03 20.36 15.19
C ARG A 130 5.96 19.46 15.80
N ARG A 131 6.38 18.36 16.45
CA ARG A 131 5.45 17.45 17.12
C ARG A 131 4.81 18.19 18.30
N GLU A 132 3.49 18.10 18.41
CA GLU A 132 2.84 18.48 19.67
C GLU A 132 2.97 17.32 20.68
N PRO A 133 3.32 17.61 21.95
CA PRO A 133 3.20 16.61 23.00
C PRO A 133 1.73 16.18 23.07
N THR A 134 1.47 14.88 22.90
CA THR A 134 0.12 14.35 23.10
C THR A 134 -0.27 14.59 24.55
N ALA A 135 -1.29 15.43 24.79
CA ALA A 135 -1.95 15.50 26.09
C ALA A 135 -2.47 14.09 26.42
N ASN A 136 -1.94 13.50 27.48
CA ASN A 136 -2.37 12.21 27.99
C ASN A 136 -3.67 12.43 28.79
N PRO A 137 -4.77 11.71 28.53
CA PRO A 137 -5.68 11.34 29.61
C PRO A 137 -5.05 10.21 30.46
#